data_AF-A0A7S2K001-F1
#
_entry.id   AF-A0A7S2K001-F1
#
_cell.length_a   1.000
_cell.length_b   1.000
_cell.length_c   1.000
_cell.angle_alpha   90.00
_cell.angle_beta   90.00
_cell.angle_gamma   90.00
#
_symmetry.space_group_name_H-M   'P 1'
#
loop_
_entity.id
_entity.type
_entity.pdbx_description
1 polymer ?
#
loop_
_entity_poly.entity_id
_entity_poly.type
_entity_poly.pdbx_seq_one_letter_code
_entity_poly.pdbx_strand_id
1 'polypeptide(L)'
;RHNVYRCMHGVPDLEWADSLAASAQAWADNGKFEHTKDPKYGENLAWGTPTEDAEAAVSHWYSEINNTVLRGLAGDVETSKGEVGHYTQVVWKGSDKLGCGKGKAEQGGTLGDFWVCHYSPAGNVVGDFSKNVFAPSSTERECSAAGGADATLARGIREQKE
;
A
#
# COMPACT_ATOMS: atom_id res chain seq x y z
N ARG A 1 -7.49 1.21 -2.65
CA ARG A 1 -6.51 2.06 -3.38
C ARG A 1 -5.29 1.26 -3.87
N HIS A 2 -4.61 0.46 -3.04
CA HIS A 2 -3.42 -0.34 -3.45
C HIS A 2 -3.59 -1.09 -4.77
N ASN A 3 -4.65 -1.87 -4.93
CA ASN A 3 -4.83 -2.70 -6.13
C ASN A 3 -5.04 -1.88 -7.42
N VAL A 4 -5.52 -0.64 -7.32
CA VAL A 4 -5.55 0.27 -8.48
C VAL A 4 -4.12 0.60 -8.91
N TYR A 5 -3.24 0.96 -7.98
CA TYR A 5 -1.84 1.22 -8.28
C TYR A 5 -1.10 -0.04 -8.73
N ARG A 6 -1.37 -1.19 -8.13
CA ARG A 6 -0.74 -2.45 -8.54
C ARG A 6 -1.14 -2.87 -9.95
N CYS A 7 -2.42 -2.71 -10.31
CA CYS A 7 -2.89 -2.87 -11.68
C CYS A 7 -2.15 -1.95 -12.65
N MET A 8 -1.92 -0.67 -12.30
CA MET A 8 -1.18 0.25 -13.17
C MET A 8 0.23 -0.24 -13.49
N HIS A 9 0.82 -1.05 -12.61
CA HIS A 9 2.16 -1.62 -12.75
C HIS A 9 2.14 -3.07 -13.29
N GLY A 10 0.96 -3.62 -13.57
CA GLY A 10 0.81 -5.00 -14.05
C GLY A 10 1.27 -6.06 -13.05
N VAL A 11 1.20 -5.76 -11.74
CA VAL A 11 1.52 -6.73 -10.68
C VAL A 11 0.24 -7.29 -10.04
N PRO A 12 0.26 -8.52 -9.49
CA PRO A 12 -0.95 -9.14 -8.91
C PRO A 12 -1.54 -8.31 -7.78
N ASP A 13 -2.84 -8.42 -7.56
CA ASP A 13 -3.54 -7.77 -6.46
C ASP A 13 -3.04 -8.25 -5.08
N LEU A 14 -3.10 -7.37 -4.09
CA LEU A 14 -2.95 -7.76 -2.69
C LEU A 14 -4.28 -8.31 -2.16
N GLU A 15 -4.19 -9.37 -1.37
CA GLU A 15 -5.30 -9.90 -0.60
C GLU A 15 -5.20 -9.45 0.85
N TRP A 16 -6.32 -9.07 1.44
CA TRP A 16 -6.36 -8.69 2.85
C TRP A 16 -6.06 -9.89 3.76
N ALA A 17 -5.25 -9.67 4.80
CA ALA A 17 -4.92 -10.66 5.81
C ALA A 17 -5.18 -10.11 7.21
N ASP A 18 -6.15 -10.69 7.92
CA ASP A 18 -6.55 -10.24 9.26
C ASP A 18 -5.41 -10.33 10.29
N SER A 19 -4.51 -11.31 10.15
CA SER A 19 -3.33 -11.43 11.01
C SER A 19 -2.36 -10.26 10.84
N LEU A 20 -2.13 -9.80 9.59
CA LEU A 20 -1.32 -8.63 9.32
C LEU A 20 -2.00 -7.36 9.83
N ALA A 21 -3.31 -7.24 9.62
CA ALA A 21 -4.08 -6.09 10.10
C ALA A 21 -4.06 -6.00 11.63
N ALA A 22 -4.23 -7.12 12.34
CA ALA A 22 -4.13 -7.16 13.80
C ALA A 22 -2.73 -6.75 14.29
N SER A 23 -1.66 -7.21 13.62
CA SER A 23 -0.30 -6.83 13.98
C SER A 23 -0.01 -5.34 13.71
N ALA A 24 -0.48 -4.80 12.59
CA ALA A 24 -0.35 -3.40 12.23
C ALA A 24 -1.16 -2.50 13.18
N GLN A 25 -2.36 -2.92 13.56
CA GLN A 25 -3.20 -2.21 14.53
C GLN A 25 -2.54 -2.17 15.91
N ALA A 26 -1.99 -3.29 16.39
CA ALA A 26 -1.27 -3.31 17.66
C ALA A 26 -0.08 -2.33 17.67
N TRP A 27 0.57 -2.12 16.52
CA TRP A 27 1.62 -1.10 16.42
C TRP A 27 1.07 0.33 16.37
N ALA A 28 0.00 0.55 15.59
CA ALA A 28 -0.66 1.84 15.50
C ALA A 28 -1.18 2.33 16.86
N ASP A 29 -1.67 1.40 17.70
CA ASP A 29 -2.16 1.67 19.05
C ASP A 29 -1.05 2.10 20.03
N ASN A 30 0.22 1.75 19.76
CA ASN A 30 1.35 2.24 20.56
C ASN A 30 1.63 3.74 20.35
N GLY A 31 1.08 4.33 19.28
CA GLY A 31 1.11 5.76 19.01
C GLY A 31 2.50 6.36 18.76
N LYS A 32 3.48 5.52 18.37
CA LYS A 32 4.83 5.94 18.01
C LYS A 32 5.00 5.89 16.51
N PHE A 33 5.27 7.05 15.91
CA PHE A 33 5.56 7.15 14.47
C PHE A 33 7.00 6.71 14.19
N GLU A 34 7.24 5.41 14.30
CA GLU A 34 8.51 4.76 13.98
C GLU A 34 8.23 3.35 13.44
N HIS A 35 9.14 2.82 12.62
CA HIS A 35 9.01 1.48 12.06
C HIS A 35 9.09 0.38 13.14
N THR A 36 8.33 -0.72 12.99
CA THR A 36 8.36 -1.87 13.93
C THR A 36 9.72 -2.56 13.96
N LYS A 37 10.46 -2.50 12.84
CA LYS A 37 11.72 -3.23 12.60
C LYS A 37 11.57 -4.76 12.66
N ASP A 38 10.34 -5.30 12.56
CA ASP A 38 10.15 -6.75 12.43
C ASP A 38 10.40 -7.15 10.96
N PRO A 39 11.46 -7.93 10.65
CA PRO A 39 11.82 -8.27 9.28
C PRO A 39 10.81 -9.21 8.60
N LYS A 40 9.81 -9.74 9.32
CA LYS A 40 8.76 -10.59 8.75
C LYS A 40 7.83 -9.83 7.81
N TYR A 41 7.73 -8.51 7.97
CA TYR A 41 6.80 -7.68 7.24
C TYR A 41 7.53 -6.66 6.40
N GLY A 42 7.00 -6.39 5.22
CA GLY A 42 7.15 -5.06 4.62
C GLY A 42 6.29 -4.09 5.42
N GLU A 43 6.67 -2.82 5.48
CA GLU A 43 5.95 -1.85 6.32
C GLU A 43 5.94 -0.46 5.70
N ASN A 44 4.74 0.13 5.65
CA ASN A 44 4.58 1.55 5.37
C ASN A 44 3.88 2.25 6.53
N LEU A 45 4.33 3.47 6.83
CA LEU A 45 3.75 4.34 7.85
C LEU A 45 3.26 5.63 7.20
N ALA A 46 2.11 6.15 7.66
CA ALA A 46 1.66 7.49 7.28
C ALA A 46 1.15 8.24 8.50
N TRP A 47 1.38 9.55 8.53
CA TRP A 47 0.88 10.42 9.59
C TRP A 47 0.38 11.73 9.00
N GLY A 48 -0.75 12.23 9.50
CA GLY A 48 -1.31 13.49 9.01
C GLY A 48 -2.35 14.13 9.91
N THR A 49 -2.62 15.41 9.65
CA THR A 49 -3.59 16.26 10.37
C THR A 49 -4.31 17.20 9.39
N PRO A 50 -5.56 17.62 9.67
CA PRO A 50 -6.41 17.17 10.77
C PRO A 50 -6.92 15.73 10.58
N THR A 51 -6.88 15.23 9.35
CA THR A 51 -7.30 13.89 8.96
C THR A 51 -6.28 13.30 8.01
N GLU A 52 -5.91 12.05 8.24
CA GLU A 52 -5.24 11.19 7.27
C GLU A 52 -6.14 9.96 7.14
N ASP A 53 -6.86 9.85 6.02
CA ASP A 53 -7.63 8.65 5.73
C ASP A 53 -6.76 7.62 4.99
N ALA A 54 -7.32 6.41 4.83
CA ALA A 54 -6.58 5.31 4.21
C ALA A 54 -6.25 5.60 2.75
N GLU A 55 -7.09 6.33 2.01
CA GLU A 55 -6.86 6.62 0.60
C GLU A 55 -5.76 7.67 0.42
N ALA A 56 -5.75 8.69 1.28
CA ALA A 56 -4.70 9.69 1.36
C ALA A 56 -3.35 9.04 1.68
N ALA A 57 -3.27 8.20 2.71
CA ALA A 57 -2.04 7.51 3.10
C ALA A 57 -1.43 6.71 1.93
N VAL A 58 -2.25 5.93 1.23
CA VAL A 58 -1.80 5.12 0.09
C VAL A 58 -1.42 5.99 -1.11
N SER A 59 -2.12 7.10 -1.33
CA SER A 59 -1.80 8.04 -2.41
C SER A 59 -0.49 8.79 -2.13
N HIS A 60 -0.22 9.16 -0.87
CA HIS A 60 1.04 9.74 -0.43
C HIS A 60 2.20 8.78 -0.64
N TRP A 61 2.09 7.52 -0.19
CA TRP A 61 3.09 6.49 -0.45
C TRP A 61 3.36 6.29 -1.94
N TYR A 62 2.31 6.21 -2.76
CA TYR A 62 2.47 6.05 -4.19
C TYR A 62 3.10 7.28 -4.87
N SER A 63 2.88 8.49 -4.35
CA SER A 63 3.40 9.73 -4.94
C SER A 63 4.93 9.80 -5.00
N GLU A 64 5.62 9.00 -4.20
CA GLU A 64 7.07 8.80 -4.25
C GLU A 64 7.56 8.24 -5.60
N ILE A 65 6.69 7.71 -6.44
CA ILE A 65 7.01 7.38 -7.83
C ILE A 65 7.70 8.54 -8.56
N ASN A 66 7.36 9.79 -8.20
CA ASN A 66 7.96 11.00 -8.75
C ASN A 66 9.43 11.20 -8.36
N ASN A 67 9.90 10.52 -7.32
CA ASN A 67 11.30 10.52 -6.87
C ASN A 67 12.17 9.51 -7.64
N THR A 68 11.55 8.64 -8.46
CA THR A 68 12.30 7.69 -9.29
C THR A 68 13.01 8.40 -10.46
N VAL A 69 14.18 7.88 -10.86
CA VAL A 69 14.95 8.42 -11.99
C VAL A 69 14.41 7.99 -13.35
N LEU A 70 13.73 6.84 -13.42
CA LEU A 70 13.28 6.18 -14.65
C LEU A 70 11.77 5.90 -14.65
N ARG A 71 10.97 6.92 -14.29
CA ARG A 71 9.49 6.92 -14.40
C ARG A 71 8.82 5.68 -13.81
N GLY A 72 9.16 5.35 -12.56
CA GLY A 72 8.60 4.25 -11.80
C GLY A 72 9.54 3.07 -11.59
N LEU A 73 10.63 2.97 -12.35
CA LEU A 73 11.66 1.98 -12.04
C LEU A 73 12.52 2.45 -10.86
N ALA A 74 12.75 1.55 -9.92
CA ALA A 74 13.73 1.71 -8.84
C ALA A 74 14.74 0.55 -8.93
N GLY A 75 16.03 0.84 -8.77
CA GLY A 75 17.09 -0.19 -8.71
C GLY A 75 17.37 -0.63 -7.26
N ASP A 76 17.22 0.31 -6.34
CA ASP A 76 17.17 0.16 -4.89
C ASP A 76 16.51 1.43 -4.30
N VAL A 77 16.38 1.50 -2.97
CA VAL A 77 15.84 2.69 -2.28
C VAL A 77 16.81 3.88 -2.24
N GLU A 78 18.11 3.67 -2.49
CA GLU A 78 19.18 4.67 -2.30
C GLU A 78 19.55 5.42 -3.58
N THR A 79 19.24 4.85 -4.74
CA THR A 79 19.59 5.35 -6.08
C THR A 79 18.53 6.31 -6.65
N SER A 80 17.48 6.59 -5.88
CA SER A 80 16.41 7.51 -6.25
C SER A 80 16.72 8.94 -5.83
N LYS A 81 15.99 9.92 -6.38
CA LYS A 81 16.18 11.35 -6.09
C LYS A 81 15.68 11.75 -4.68
N GLY A 82 15.04 10.82 -3.99
CA GLY A 82 14.41 10.98 -2.69
C GLY A 82 13.84 9.64 -2.23
N GLU A 83 12.99 9.69 -1.21
CA GLU A 83 12.33 8.50 -0.67
C GLU A 83 11.45 7.81 -1.72
N VAL A 84 11.62 6.50 -1.86
CA VAL A 84 10.82 5.64 -2.75
C VAL A 84 10.34 4.37 -2.07
N GLY A 85 10.74 4.14 -0.82
CA GLY A 85 10.51 2.88 -0.12
C GLY A 85 9.04 2.56 0.08
N HIS A 86 8.19 3.58 0.30
CA HIS A 86 6.77 3.35 0.46
C HIS A 86 6.12 3.02 -0.87
N TYR A 87 6.46 3.75 -1.94
CA TYR A 87 6.00 3.46 -3.29
C TYR A 87 6.39 2.05 -3.73
N THR A 88 7.68 1.70 -3.61
CA THR A 88 8.18 0.40 -4.08
C THR A 88 7.55 -0.75 -3.32
N GLN A 89 7.22 -0.59 -2.04
CA GLN A 89 6.47 -1.59 -1.29
C GLN A 89 5.00 -1.72 -1.78
N VAL A 90 4.31 -0.61 -2.06
CA VAL A 90 2.93 -0.65 -2.59
C VAL A 90 2.86 -1.47 -3.88
N VAL A 91 3.82 -1.27 -4.79
CA VAL A 91 3.86 -1.94 -6.10
C VAL A 91 4.75 -3.19 -6.13
N TRP A 92 5.24 -3.66 -4.99
CA TRP A 92 6.15 -4.81 -4.93
C TRP A 92 5.45 -6.08 -5.41
N LYS A 93 5.87 -6.60 -6.57
CA LYS A 93 5.24 -7.79 -7.18
C LYS A 93 5.18 -8.99 -6.25
N GLY A 94 6.24 -9.25 -5.48
CA GLY A 94 6.36 -10.42 -4.62
C GLY A 94 5.51 -10.38 -3.35
N SER A 95 4.93 -9.24 -2.99
CA SER A 95 4.00 -9.13 -1.86
C SER A 95 2.61 -9.49 -2.33
N ASP A 96 1.92 -10.37 -1.61
CA ASP A 96 0.58 -10.87 -1.95
C ASP A 96 -0.46 -10.61 -0.84
N LYS A 97 -0.02 -10.38 0.40
CA LYS A 97 -0.88 -10.05 1.54
C LYS A 97 -0.66 -8.64 2.05
N LEU A 98 -1.75 -8.01 2.51
CA LEU A 98 -1.78 -6.69 3.14
C LEU A 98 -2.64 -6.73 4.39
N GLY A 99 -2.23 -6.00 5.43
CA GLY A 99 -3.11 -5.64 6.52
C GLY A 99 -2.69 -4.32 7.14
N CYS A 100 -3.66 -3.48 7.48
CA CYS A 100 -3.40 -2.13 7.99
C CYS A 100 -4.15 -1.85 9.28
N GLY A 101 -3.58 -0.98 10.12
CA GLY A 101 -4.18 -0.46 11.34
C GLY A 101 -4.12 1.07 11.39
N LYS A 102 -5.10 1.67 12.07
CA LYS A 102 -5.19 3.11 12.30
C LYS A 102 -5.18 3.43 13.78
N GLY A 103 -4.29 4.33 14.19
CA GLY A 103 -4.22 4.86 15.54
C GLY A 103 -4.02 6.38 15.53
N LYS A 104 -3.46 6.88 16.62
CA LYS A 104 -3.03 8.27 16.75
C LYS A 104 -1.58 8.29 17.21
N ALA A 105 -0.77 9.17 16.65
CA ALA A 105 0.60 9.41 17.11
C ALA A 105 0.87 10.90 17.24
N GLU A 106 1.75 11.28 18.15
CA GLU A 106 2.22 12.66 18.28
C GLU A 106 3.46 12.87 17.40
N GLN A 107 3.44 13.92 16.57
CA GLN A 107 4.60 14.39 15.81
C GLN A 107 4.74 15.90 16.02
N GLY A 108 5.92 16.34 16.46
CA GLY A 108 6.20 17.76 16.68
C GLY A 108 5.24 18.46 17.65
N GLY A 109 4.72 17.75 18.66
CA GLY A 109 3.72 18.27 19.61
C GLY A 109 2.29 18.34 19.08
N THR A 110 2.02 17.76 17.91
CA THR A 110 0.69 17.68 17.32
C THR A 110 0.21 16.24 17.27
N LEU A 111 -1.01 15.96 17.73
CA LEU A 111 -1.64 14.65 17.62
C LEU A 111 -2.30 14.51 16.24
N GLY A 112 -1.96 13.45 15.51
CA GLY A 112 -2.48 13.20 14.17
C GLY A 112 -2.93 11.76 13.96
N ASP A 113 -3.63 11.53 12.85
CA ASP A 113 -3.94 10.19 12.37
C ASP A 113 -2.65 9.46 12.03
N PHE A 114 -2.53 8.21 12.46
CA PHE A 114 -1.37 7.36 12.21
C PHE A 114 -1.81 6.04 11.57
N TRP A 115 -1.24 5.72 10.42
CA TRP A 115 -1.45 4.47 9.71
C TRP A 115 -0.20 3.61 9.73
N VAL A 116 -0.40 2.32 9.94
CA VAL A 116 0.60 1.26 9.77
C VAL A 116 0.02 0.25 8.79
N CYS A 117 0.74 -0.10 7.75
CA CYS A 117 0.38 -1.21 6.86
C CYS A 117 1.53 -2.22 6.80
N HIS A 118 1.23 -3.48 7.09
CA HIS A 118 2.14 -4.60 6.93
C HIS A 118 1.86 -5.35 5.62
N TYR A 119 2.93 -5.77 4.97
CA TYR A 119 2.93 -6.53 3.72
C TYR A 119 3.64 -7.86 3.94
N SER A 120 3.13 -8.92 3.31
CA SER A 120 3.81 -10.22 3.31
C SER A 120 3.70 -10.86 1.92
N PRO A 121 4.74 -11.55 1.43
CA PRO A 121 6.15 -11.42 1.84
C PRO A 121 6.62 -9.95 1.86
N ALA A 122 7.64 -9.66 2.66
CA ALA A 122 8.22 -8.33 2.75
C ALA A 122 8.81 -7.88 1.40
N GLY A 123 8.57 -6.63 1.02
CA GLY A 123 9.13 -6.02 -0.17
C GLY A 123 10.47 -5.35 0.09
N ASN A 124 10.92 -4.53 -0.87
CA ASN A 124 12.14 -3.73 -0.78
C ASN A 124 13.42 -4.54 -0.52
N VAL A 125 13.45 -5.81 -0.96
CA VAL A 125 14.62 -6.68 -0.82
C VAL A 125 15.74 -6.19 -1.75
N VAL A 126 16.89 -5.85 -1.17
CA VAL A 126 18.07 -5.40 -1.91
C VAL A 126 18.48 -6.45 -2.95
N GLY A 127 18.66 -6.00 -4.19
CA GLY A 127 19.01 -6.87 -5.33
C GLY A 127 17.83 -7.45 -6.11
N ASP A 128 16.59 -7.29 -5.63
CA ASP A 128 15.40 -7.88 -6.26
C ASP A 128 14.43 -6.86 -6.89
N PHE A 129 14.76 -5.57 -6.87
CA PHE A 129 13.89 -4.50 -7.37
C PHE A 129 13.50 -4.66 -8.85
N SER A 130 14.44 -5.03 -9.73
CA SER A 130 14.17 -5.18 -11.17
C SER A 130 13.14 -6.28 -11.49
N LYS A 131 12.92 -7.21 -10.56
CA LYS A 131 11.93 -8.29 -10.68
C LYS A 131 10.57 -7.91 -10.07
N ASN A 132 10.52 -6.82 -9.29
CA ASN A 132 9.40 -6.49 -8.43
C ASN A 132 8.78 -5.11 -8.66
N VAL A 133 9.55 -4.15 -9.20
CA VAL A 133 9.10 -2.77 -9.40
C VAL A 133 9.17 -2.45 -10.89
N PHE A 134 8.00 -2.40 -11.52
CA PHE A 134 7.88 -2.11 -12.96
C PHE A 134 7.44 -0.67 -13.18
N ALA A 135 7.70 -0.13 -14.36
CA ALA A 135 7.11 1.15 -14.76
C ALA A 135 5.59 0.98 -14.96
N PRO A 136 4.77 2.03 -14.72
CA PRO A 136 3.36 1.99 -15.03
C PRO A 136 3.12 1.64 -16.52
N SER A 137 2.25 0.69 -16.78
CA SER A 137 1.82 0.24 -18.10
C SER A 137 0.33 0.49 -18.38
N SER A 138 -0.42 0.96 -17.38
CA SER A 138 -1.83 1.33 -17.49
C SER A 138 -2.13 2.59 -16.67
N THR A 139 -3.22 3.28 -17.00
CA THR A 139 -3.67 4.48 -16.31
C THR A 139 -4.52 4.14 -15.08
N GLU A 140 -4.57 5.06 -14.11
CA GLU A 140 -5.43 4.92 -12.93
C GLU A 140 -6.91 4.72 -13.31
N ARG A 141 -7.35 5.38 -14.39
CA ARG A 141 -8.73 5.28 -14.90
C ARG A 141 -9.06 3.86 -15.36
N GLU A 142 -8.17 3.23 -16.12
CA GLU A 142 -8.34 1.86 -16.60
C GLU A 142 -8.43 0.88 -15.42
N CYS A 143 -7.55 1.05 -14.43
CA CYS A 143 -7.49 0.16 -13.27
C CYS A 143 -8.62 0.39 -12.24
N SER A 144 -9.11 1.62 -12.11
CA SER A 144 -10.24 1.93 -11.22
C SER A 144 -11.56 1.35 -11.74
N ALA A 145 -11.75 1.28 -13.06
CA ALA A 145 -12.93 0.68 -13.67
C ALA A 145 -12.96 -0.84 -13.52
N ALA A 146 -11.80 -1.50 -13.54
CA ALA A 146 -11.68 -2.95 -13.39
C ALA A 146 -12.05 -3.43 -11.97
N GLY A 147 -11.66 -2.68 -10.93
CA GLY A 147 -11.97 -3.01 -9.53
C GLY A 147 -13.45 -2.87 -9.14
N GLY A 148 -14.28 -2.22 -9.98
CA GLY A 148 -15.73 -2.10 -9.79
C GLY A 148 -16.54 -3.30 -10.31
N ALA A 149 -15.94 -4.17 -11.14
CA ALA A 149 -16.64 -5.28 -11.76
C ALA A 149 -16.90 -6.47 -10.81
N ASP A 150 -16.16 -6.57 -9.70
CA ASP A 150 -16.32 -7.65 -8.72
C ASP A 150 -17.41 -7.38 -7.66
N ALA A 151 -18.01 -6.19 -7.67
CA ALA A 151 -19.12 -5.83 -6.77
C ALA A 151 -20.52 -6.20 -7.32
N THR A 152 -20.63 -6.69 -8.56
CA THR A 152 -21.95 -6.92 -9.21
C THR A 152 -22.35 -8.40 -9.33
N LEU A 153 -21.52 -9.36 -8.89
CA LEU A 153 -21.85 -10.79 -8.96
C LEU A 153 -22.46 -11.39 -7.68
N ALA A 154 -22.94 -10.55 -6.75
CA ALA A 154 -23.63 -10.98 -5.52
C ALA A 154 -25.08 -10.49 -5.41
N ARG A 155 -25.86 -10.52 -6.51
CA ARG A 155 -27.33 -10.58 -6.45
C ARG A 155 -27.83 -11.82 -7.18
N GLY A 156 -27.87 -12.93 -6.43
CA GLY A 156 -28.49 -14.18 -6.85
C GLY A 156 -30.01 -14.07 -6.98
N ILE A 157 -30.53 -14.77 -7.99
CA ILE A 157 -31.64 -15.74 -7.93
C ILE A 157 -32.83 -15.40 -6.99
N ARG A 158 -33.94 -14.97 -7.61
CA ARG A 158 -35.38 -15.26 -7.39
C ARG A 158 -36.12 -14.05 -7.99
N GLU A 159 -37.13 -14.17 -8.86
CA GLU A 159 -38.35 -14.96 -8.73
C GLU A 159 -38.89 -15.40 -10.12
N GLN A 160 -39.42 -16.61 -10.18
CA GLN A 160 -40.52 -16.97 -11.08
C GLN A 160 -41.85 -16.78 -10.33
N LYS A 161 -42.93 -16.58 -11.12
CA LYS A 161 -44.37 -16.39 -10.83
C LYS A 161 -44.77 -14.91 -10.97
N GLU A 162 -45.72 -14.53 -11.82
CA GLU A 162 -46.88 -15.23 -12.41
C GLU A 162 -47.00 -14.95 -13.92
#